data_AF-A0A920DKH7-F1
#
_entry.id   AF-A0A920DKH7-F1
#
_cell.length_a   1.000
_cell.length_b   1.000
_cell.length_c   1.000
_cell.angle_alpha   90.00
_cell.angle_beta   90.00
_cell.angle_gamma   90.00
#
_symmetry.space_group_name_H-M   'P 1'
#
loop_
_entity.id
_entity.type
_entity.pdbx_description
1 polymer ?
#
loop_
_entity_poly.entity_id
_entity_poly.type
_entity_poly.pdbx_seq_one_letter_code
_entity_poly.pdbx_strand_id
1 'polypeptide(L)'
;MIDDLVQGRVEVKNEQLDDFVILRADGTPTYMLSVVVDDHDMEISHVIRGDDHLNNAFRQYQIYAAMDWPTPKFAHIPLIHGQDGTKLSKRHGALGIDAYKDQGYLPEALCNYLLRLGWGHENEEIITREQAIALFEIGAVGKSPSRFDIKKLDNINSKYMREMSEARLLHLLETHLLKNLNVTLDPIKLERLNRGLSGLKLRAKNINELAASAMIYIVSPSINMDEKADSILSKDARQLIRGLLEPFNELTNWNKTEIEETLKNFAT
;
A
#
# COMPACT_ATOMS: atom_id res chain seq x y z
N MET A 1 2.44 35.69 12.79
CA MET A 1 3.05 35.25 11.52
C MET A 1 3.71 33.91 11.76
N ILE A 2 3.62 32.98 10.80
CA ILE A 2 4.31 31.68 10.86
C ILE A 2 5.03 31.47 9.53
N ASP A 3 6.33 31.18 9.59
CA ASP A 3 7.12 30.73 8.44
C ASP A 3 7.03 29.19 8.37
N ASP A 4 5.99 28.70 7.68
CA ASP A 4 5.72 27.27 7.57
C ASP A 4 6.64 26.62 6.52
N LEU A 5 7.20 25.45 6.85
CA LEU A 5 8.14 24.74 5.98
C LEU A 5 7.49 24.19 4.70
N VAL A 6 6.16 24.04 4.66
CA VAL A 6 5.40 23.55 3.50
C VAL A 6 4.54 24.66 2.92
N GLN A 7 3.71 25.32 3.73
CA GLN A 7 2.78 26.35 3.28
C GLN A 7 3.49 27.68 2.95
N GLY A 8 4.72 27.88 3.44
CA GLY A 8 5.48 29.12 3.32
C GLY A 8 5.07 30.13 4.39
N ARG A 9 5.36 31.41 4.15
CA ARG A 9 5.00 32.50 5.06
C ARG A 9 3.49 32.72 5.05
N VAL A 10 2.85 32.50 6.20
CA VAL A 10 1.42 32.73 6.40
C VAL A 10 1.20 33.77 7.50
N GLU A 11 0.36 34.75 7.20
CA GLU A 11 0.06 35.87 8.09
C GLU A 11 -1.45 35.95 8.35
N VAL A 12 -1.79 36.06 9.63
CA VAL A 12 -3.14 36.31 10.12
C VAL A 12 -3.06 37.48 11.09
N LYS A 13 -3.99 38.43 10.98
CA LYS A 13 -4.05 39.56 11.91
C LYS A 13 -4.59 39.08 13.24
N ASN A 14 -4.05 39.58 14.36
CA ASN A 14 -4.52 39.19 15.69
C ASN A 14 -6.02 39.48 15.89
N GLU A 15 -6.54 40.55 15.27
CA GLU A 15 -7.99 40.87 15.28
C GLU A 15 -8.89 39.79 14.65
N GLN A 16 -8.32 38.89 13.84
CA GLN A 16 -9.02 37.75 13.25
C GLN A 16 -8.94 36.49 14.12
N LEU A 17 -8.19 36.55 15.23
CA LEU A 17 -8.08 35.47 16.21
C LEU A 17 -8.93 35.84 17.42
N ASP A 18 -10.09 35.20 17.55
CA ASP A 18 -10.91 35.33 18.76
C ASP A 18 -10.17 34.77 19.98
N ASP A 19 -10.49 35.32 21.16
CA ASP A 19 -10.13 34.72 22.44
C ASP A 19 -10.59 33.25 22.48
N PHE A 20 -9.71 32.38 22.97
CA PHE A 20 -9.98 30.95 23.01
C PHE A 20 -9.75 30.36 24.40
N VAL A 21 -10.57 29.38 24.75
CA VAL A 21 -10.51 28.70 26.05
C VAL A 21 -9.26 27.81 26.10
N ILE A 22 -8.39 28.04 27.08
CA ILE A 22 -7.21 27.18 27.36
C ILE A 22 -7.44 26.21 28.52
N LEU A 23 -8.35 26.53 29.43
CA LEU A 23 -8.71 25.72 30.60
C LEU A 23 -10.22 25.67 30.76
N ARG A 24 -10.79 24.48 30.92
CA ARG A 24 -12.24 24.32 31.15
C ARG A 24 -12.59 24.61 32.61
N ALA A 25 -13.88 24.84 32.87
CA ALA A 25 -14.39 25.13 34.23
C ALA A 25 -14.13 23.99 35.23
N ASP A 26 -13.99 22.75 34.75
CA ASP A 26 -13.64 21.57 35.55
C ASP A 26 -12.12 21.42 35.80
N GLY A 27 -11.31 22.38 35.35
CA GLY A 27 -9.85 22.35 35.46
C GLY A 27 -9.13 21.53 34.38
N THR A 28 -9.85 20.95 33.42
CA THR A 28 -9.22 20.15 32.35
C THR A 28 -8.65 21.07 31.26
N PRO A 29 -7.35 20.93 30.88
CA PRO A 29 -6.77 21.73 29.80
C PRO A 29 -7.41 21.43 28.45
N THR A 30 -7.53 22.43 27.59
CA THR A 30 -7.99 22.22 26.20
C THR A 30 -6.85 21.73 25.32
N TYR A 31 -7.19 21.22 24.14
CA TYR A 31 -6.19 20.82 23.13
C TYR A 31 -5.15 21.91 22.84
N MET A 32 -5.55 23.20 22.84
CA MET A 32 -4.63 24.30 22.58
C MET A 32 -3.54 24.40 23.64
N LEU A 33 -3.90 24.25 24.93
CA LEU A 33 -2.95 24.29 26.03
C LEU A 33 -2.13 23.01 26.11
N SER A 34 -2.79 21.84 26.10
CA SER A 34 -2.14 20.54 26.26
C SER A 34 -1.02 20.33 25.23
N VAL A 35 -1.29 20.58 23.94
CA VAL A 35 -0.30 20.34 22.90
C VAL A 35 0.90 21.26 23.02
N VAL A 36 0.72 22.54 23.39
CA VAL A 36 1.85 23.47 23.51
C VAL A 36 2.74 23.12 24.69
N VAL A 37 2.14 22.72 25.82
CA VAL A 37 2.89 22.28 27.00
C VAL A 37 3.62 20.98 26.70
N ASP A 38 2.95 19.98 26.11
CA ASP A 38 3.57 18.71 25.77
C ASP A 38 4.71 18.88 24.74
N ASP A 39 4.50 19.69 23.69
CA ASP A 39 5.52 19.97 22.68
C ASP A 39 6.74 20.68 23.29
N HIS A 40 6.53 21.60 24.25
CA HIS A 40 7.61 22.27 24.96
C HIS A 40 8.37 21.31 25.88
N ASP A 41 7.67 20.58 26.75
CA ASP A 41 8.25 19.66 27.73
C ASP A 41 8.98 18.49 27.05
N MET A 42 8.54 18.09 25.85
CA MET A 42 9.19 17.05 25.03
C MET A 42 10.25 17.61 24.06
N GLU A 43 10.57 18.91 24.14
CA GLU A 43 11.59 19.57 23.31
C GLU A 43 11.35 19.39 21.79
N ILE A 44 10.09 19.44 21.37
CA ILE A 44 9.73 19.27 19.96
C ILE A 44 10.29 20.44 19.15
N SER A 45 11.15 20.12 18.18
CA SER A 45 11.78 21.13 17.31
C SER A 45 10.97 21.42 16.04
N HIS A 46 10.22 20.44 15.56
CA HIS A 46 9.44 20.51 14.32
C HIS A 46 8.07 19.86 14.52
N VAL A 47 6.99 20.60 14.28
CA VAL A 47 5.62 20.08 14.33
C VAL A 47 5.14 19.85 12.90
N ILE A 48 5.06 18.58 12.50
CA ILE A 48 4.56 18.16 11.18
C ILE A 48 3.14 17.60 11.34
N ARG A 49 2.15 18.22 10.69
CA ARG A 49 0.73 17.81 10.81
C ARG A 49 -0.09 18.27 9.61
N GLY A 50 -1.34 17.81 9.53
CA GLY A 50 -2.26 18.20 8.45
C GLY A 50 -2.53 19.72 8.41
N ASP A 51 -2.71 20.26 7.21
CA ASP A 51 -3.01 21.68 6.97
C ASP A 51 -4.35 22.16 7.53
N ASP A 52 -5.25 21.24 7.88
CA ASP A 52 -6.44 21.51 8.68
C ASP A 52 -6.14 22.02 10.09
N HIS A 53 -4.90 21.87 10.57
CA HIS A 53 -4.42 22.44 11.83
C HIS A 53 -3.64 23.75 11.69
N LEU A 54 -3.53 24.33 10.50
CA LEU A 54 -2.80 25.59 10.28
C LEU A 54 -3.36 26.74 11.13
N ASN A 55 -4.68 26.87 11.21
CA ASN A 55 -5.33 27.88 12.06
C ASN A 55 -5.06 27.68 13.56
N ASN A 56 -4.84 26.43 13.99
CA ASN A 56 -4.49 26.14 15.38
C ASN A 56 -3.06 26.60 15.68
N ALA A 57 -2.15 26.56 14.69
CA ALA A 57 -0.77 27.00 14.87
C ALA A 57 -0.70 28.48 15.28
N PHE A 58 -1.54 29.35 14.70
CA PHE A 58 -1.59 30.76 15.09
C PHE A 58 -2.03 31.00 16.53
N ARG A 59 -2.96 30.16 17.03
CA ARG A 59 -3.41 30.23 18.44
C ARG A 59 -2.35 29.67 19.39
N GLN A 60 -1.76 28.54 19.02
CA GLN A 60 -0.69 27.90 19.79
C GLN A 60 0.55 28.79 19.88
N TYR A 61 0.88 29.51 18.81
CA TYR A 61 1.94 30.52 18.80
C TYR A 61 1.76 31.57 19.89
N GLN A 62 0.52 32.02 20.16
CA GLN A 62 0.28 33.00 21.24
C GLN A 62 0.59 32.42 22.61
N ILE A 63 0.38 31.12 22.82
CA ILE A 63 0.72 30.45 24.08
C ILE A 63 2.25 30.38 24.24
N TYR A 64 2.98 29.93 23.21
CA TYR A 64 4.44 29.94 23.22
C TYR A 64 5.00 31.34 23.52
N ALA A 65 4.47 32.36 22.85
CA ALA A 65 4.90 33.75 23.06
C ALA A 65 4.58 34.26 24.48
N ALA A 66 3.40 33.94 25.01
CA ALA A 66 2.99 34.35 26.35
C ALA A 66 3.83 33.69 27.45
N MET A 67 4.33 32.47 27.20
CA MET A 67 5.18 31.72 28.12
C MET A 67 6.68 32.02 27.96
N ASP A 68 7.05 32.87 26.99
CA ASP A 68 8.44 33.14 26.58
C ASP A 68 9.20 31.85 26.19
N TRP A 69 8.50 30.94 25.50
CA TRP A 69 9.04 29.66 25.06
C TRP A 69 9.48 29.68 23.60
N PRO A 70 10.53 28.91 23.24
CA PRO A 70 10.92 28.75 21.84
C PRO A 70 9.79 28.09 21.06
N THR A 71 9.39 28.70 19.95
CA THR A 71 8.38 28.13 19.06
C THR A 71 9.02 27.09 18.13
N PRO A 72 8.43 25.89 17.97
CA PRO A 72 8.91 24.91 16.99
C PRO A 72 8.70 25.42 15.56
N LYS A 73 9.43 24.83 14.62
CA LYS A 73 9.13 25.03 13.20
C LYS A 73 7.87 24.25 12.83
N PHE A 74 6.93 24.90 12.15
CA PHE A 74 5.71 24.25 11.69
C PHE A 74 5.85 23.78 10.25
N ALA A 75 5.27 22.61 9.94
CA ALA A 75 5.13 22.09 8.60
C ALA A 75 3.72 21.52 8.44
N HIS A 76 2.87 22.22 7.70
CA HIS A 76 1.48 21.83 7.49
C HIS A 76 1.32 21.09 6.15
N ILE A 77 1.32 19.76 6.20
CA ILE A 77 1.21 18.89 5.02
C ILE A 77 -0.25 18.83 4.52
N PRO A 78 -0.48 18.86 3.20
CA PRO A 78 -1.84 18.87 2.67
C PRO A 78 -2.56 17.54 2.92
N LEU A 79 -3.88 17.61 3.08
CA LEU A 79 -4.69 16.42 3.28
C LEU A 79 -4.73 15.52 2.04
N ILE A 80 -4.91 14.22 2.29
CA ILE A 80 -5.20 13.24 1.25
C ILE A 80 -6.69 13.32 0.93
N HIS A 81 -7.01 13.40 -0.37
CA HIS A 81 -8.37 13.45 -0.88
C HIS A 81 -8.78 12.10 -1.49
N GLY A 82 -10.07 11.77 -1.43
CA GLY A 82 -10.67 10.65 -2.14
C GLY A 82 -10.78 10.92 -3.65
N GLN A 83 -11.29 9.93 -4.39
CA GLN A 83 -11.50 10.07 -5.84
C GLN A 83 -12.53 11.14 -6.20
N ASP A 84 -13.44 11.43 -5.28
CA ASP A 84 -14.45 12.49 -5.34
C ASP A 84 -13.87 13.90 -5.09
N GLY A 85 -12.59 14.00 -4.76
CA GLY A 85 -11.90 15.26 -4.48
C GLY A 85 -12.17 15.83 -3.08
N THR A 86 -12.89 15.11 -2.22
CA THR A 86 -13.12 15.53 -0.82
C THR A 86 -12.09 14.91 0.12
N LYS A 87 -11.97 15.42 1.35
CA LYS A 87 -11.09 14.85 2.38
C LYS A 87 -11.35 13.34 2.52
N LEU A 88 -10.29 12.54 2.40
CA LEU A 88 -10.37 11.10 2.60
C LEU A 88 -10.81 10.84 4.05
N SER A 89 -12.00 10.29 4.21
CA SER A 89 -12.62 10.03 5.51
C SER A 89 -13.14 8.60 5.56
N LYS A 90 -13.42 8.07 6.74
CA LYS A 90 -14.00 6.71 6.89
C LYS A 90 -15.30 6.56 6.09
N ARG A 91 -16.04 7.65 5.86
CA ARG A 91 -17.27 7.67 5.05
C ARG A 91 -17.00 7.57 3.54
N HIS A 92 -15.79 7.94 3.10
CA HIS A 92 -15.31 7.87 1.72
C HIS A 92 -14.39 6.67 1.48
N GLY A 93 -14.42 5.66 2.36
CA GLY A 93 -13.59 4.46 2.23
C GLY A 93 -12.16 4.62 2.77
N ALA A 94 -11.89 5.57 3.67
CA ALA A 94 -10.63 5.58 4.41
C ALA A 94 -10.53 4.33 5.29
N LEU A 95 -9.87 3.33 4.74
CA LEU A 95 -9.56 2.08 5.41
C LEU A 95 -8.42 2.31 6.42
N GLY A 96 -8.51 1.64 7.57
CA GLY A 96 -7.36 1.54 8.47
C GLY A 96 -6.21 0.81 7.77
N ILE A 97 -4.97 1.03 8.21
CA ILE A 97 -3.78 0.38 7.62
C ILE A 97 -3.94 -1.14 7.60
N ASP A 98 -4.56 -1.72 8.63
CA ASP A 98 -4.81 -3.16 8.73
C ASP A 98 -5.67 -3.70 7.56
N ALA A 99 -6.62 -2.93 7.05
CA ALA A 99 -7.45 -3.38 5.94
C ALA A 99 -6.66 -3.45 4.62
N TYR A 100 -5.64 -2.62 4.41
CA TYR A 100 -4.74 -2.76 3.26
C TYR A 100 -3.85 -4.01 3.40
N LYS A 101 -3.42 -4.34 4.62
CA LYS A 101 -2.70 -5.58 4.90
C LYS A 101 -3.60 -6.80 4.60
N ASP A 102 -4.86 -6.77 5.00
CA ASP A 102 -5.83 -7.84 4.71
C ASP A 102 -6.16 -7.97 3.22
N GLN A 103 -6.06 -6.87 2.47
CA GLN A 103 -6.14 -6.85 1.00
C GLN A 103 -4.86 -7.35 0.30
N GLY A 104 -3.82 -7.69 1.07
CA GLY A 104 -2.59 -8.27 0.54
C GLY A 104 -1.59 -7.24 0.00
N TYR A 105 -1.70 -5.97 0.41
CA TYR A 105 -0.68 -4.97 0.10
C TYR A 105 0.55 -5.14 0.99
N LEU A 106 1.73 -4.97 0.39
CA LEU A 106 3.01 -5.02 1.06
C LEU A 106 3.24 -3.72 1.86
N PRO A 107 3.82 -3.80 3.07
CA PRO A 107 4.09 -2.60 3.86
C PRO A 107 5.01 -1.61 3.14
N GLU A 108 6.02 -2.10 2.40
CA GLU A 108 6.94 -1.24 1.64
C GLU A 108 6.23 -0.52 0.49
N ALA A 109 5.32 -1.21 -0.19
CA ALA A 109 4.53 -0.63 -1.27
C ALA A 109 3.59 0.46 -0.75
N LEU A 110 2.93 0.21 0.39
CA LEU A 110 2.05 1.20 1.02
C LEU A 110 2.84 2.41 1.52
N CYS A 111 3.99 2.20 2.16
CA CYS A 111 4.87 3.30 2.59
C CYS A 111 5.36 4.14 1.40
N ASN A 112 5.84 3.52 0.33
CA ASN A 112 6.24 4.23 -0.89
C ASN A 112 5.08 5.01 -1.50
N TYR A 113 3.90 4.39 -1.55
CA TYR A 113 2.71 5.05 -2.09
C TYR A 113 2.31 6.27 -1.27
N LEU A 114 2.25 6.16 0.07
CA LEU A 114 1.93 7.26 0.96
C LEU A 114 2.98 8.38 0.90
N LEU A 115 4.27 8.03 0.84
CA LEU A 115 5.35 8.98 0.62
C LEU A 115 5.14 9.77 -0.68
N ARG A 116 4.72 9.08 -1.75
CA ARG A 116 4.42 9.69 -3.05
C ARG A 116 3.16 10.56 -3.07
N LEU A 117 2.37 10.61 -1.98
CA LEU A 117 1.24 11.52 -1.82
C LEU A 117 1.72 12.85 -1.21
N GLY A 118 2.30 13.68 -2.07
CA GLY A 118 2.73 15.03 -1.71
C GLY A 118 4.24 15.21 -1.72
N TRP A 119 5.02 14.13 -1.76
CA TRP A 119 6.46 14.18 -1.94
C TRP A 119 6.92 13.30 -3.11
N GLY A 120 8.09 13.56 -3.65
CA GLY A 120 8.71 12.72 -4.66
C GLY A 120 10.14 13.14 -4.94
N HIS A 121 10.90 12.23 -5.54
CA HIS A 121 12.24 12.51 -6.04
C HIS A 121 12.25 12.28 -7.55
N GLU A 122 12.53 13.33 -8.32
CA GLU A 122 12.52 13.31 -9.79
C GLU A 122 11.28 12.58 -10.36
N ASN A 123 11.50 11.59 -11.23
CA ASN A 123 10.47 10.76 -11.83
C ASN A 123 10.43 9.34 -11.22
N GLU A 124 11.03 9.12 -10.06
CA GLU A 124 11.06 7.80 -9.42
C GLU A 124 9.70 7.43 -8.82
N GLU A 125 9.08 6.36 -9.34
CA GLU A 125 7.83 5.82 -8.80
C GLU A 125 8.04 4.88 -7.61
N ILE A 126 9.21 4.23 -7.55
CA ILE A 126 9.61 3.31 -6.48
C ILE A 126 10.81 3.90 -5.78
N ILE A 127 10.61 4.23 -4.50
CA ILE A 127 11.57 4.83 -3.61
C ILE A 127 11.64 3.89 -2.40
N THR A 128 12.78 3.23 -2.21
CA THR A 128 12.97 2.36 -1.05
C THR A 128 12.97 3.19 0.24
N ARG A 129 12.80 2.52 1.38
CA ARG A 129 12.86 3.21 2.67
C ARG A 129 14.22 3.87 2.89
N GLU A 130 15.29 3.21 2.45
CA GLU A 130 16.67 3.72 2.55
C GLU A 130 16.85 4.96 1.68
N GLN A 131 16.34 4.95 0.44
CA GLN A 131 16.34 6.13 -0.43
C GLN A 131 15.51 7.26 0.17
N ALA A 132 14.32 6.97 0.69
CA ALA A 132 13.47 7.96 1.35
C ALA A 132 14.19 8.61 2.54
N ILE A 133 14.85 7.82 3.40
CA ILE A 133 15.62 8.35 4.53
C ILE A 133 16.77 9.24 4.05
N ALA A 134 17.46 8.88 2.96
CA ALA A 134 18.60 9.62 2.46
C ALA A 134 18.22 10.92 1.72
N LEU A 135 17.01 10.98 1.14
CA LEU A 135 16.61 12.04 0.21
C LEU A 135 15.49 12.95 0.76
N PHE A 136 14.79 12.54 1.81
CA PHE A 136 13.61 13.26 2.28
C PHE A 136 13.97 14.64 2.85
N GLU A 137 13.29 15.65 2.32
CA GLU A 137 13.35 17.03 2.79
C GLU A 137 11.93 17.56 2.91
N ILE A 138 11.56 18.06 4.09
CA ILE A 138 10.19 18.52 4.37
C ILE A 138 9.77 19.68 3.46
N GLY A 139 10.71 20.55 3.08
CA GLY A 139 10.45 21.67 2.16
C GLY A 139 10.16 21.24 0.72
N ALA A 140 10.43 19.98 0.35
CA ALA A 140 10.07 19.43 -0.96
C ALA A 140 8.65 18.84 -0.99
N VAL A 141 7.93 18.83 0.14
CA VAL A 141 6.51 18.44 0.16
C VAL A 141 5.68 19.51 -0.54
N GLY A 142 4.89 19.09 -1.53
CA GLY A 142 3.99 19.96 -2.27
C GLY A 142 2.83 20.48 -1.41
N LYS A 143 2.30 21.65 -1.77
CA LYS A 143 1.19 22.31 -1.06
C LYS A 143 -0.19 21.78 -1.44
N SER A 144 -0.31 21.11 -2.57
CA SER A 144 -1.60 20.68 -3.12
C SER A 144 -2.06 19.36 -2.50
N PRO A 145 -3.37 19.17 -2.25
CA PRO A 145 -3.90 17.90 -1.78
C PRO A 145 -3.62 16.79 -2.79
N SER A 146 -3.20 15.64 -2.28
CA SER A 146 -2.94 14.46 -3.10
C SER A 146 -4.17 13.57 -3.16
N ARG A 147 -4.49 13.08 -4.36
CA ARG A 147 -5.63 12.17 -4.57
C ARG A 147 -5.21 10.73 -4.34
N PHE A 148 -5.95 10.03 -3.48
CA PHE A 148 -5.80 8.60 -3.30
C PHE A 148 -6.33 7.84 -4.53
N ASP A 149 -5.53 6.92 -5.04
CA ASP A 149 -5.74 6.16 -6.27
C ASP A 149 -5.26 4.73 -6.07
N ILE A 150 -6.24 3.83 -5.90
CA ILE A 150 -6.01 2.41 -5.66
C ILE A 150 -5.28 1.73 -6.84
N LYS A 151 -5.50 2.19 -8.08
CA LYS A 151 -4.83 1.60 -9.25
C LYS A 151 -3.34 1.92 -9.24
N LYS A 152 -2.98 3.12 -8.77
CA LYS A 152 -1.56 3.49 -8.60
C LYS A 152 -0.92 2.68 -7.48
N LEU A 153 -1.62 2.46 -6.36
CA LEU A 153 -1.15 1.57 -5.29
C LEU A 153 -0.97 0.14 -5.79
N ASP A 154 -1.92 -0.41 -6.56
CA ASP A 154 -1.80 -1.73 -7.21
C ASP A 154 -0.54 -1.83 -8.07
N ASN A 155 -0.27 -0.83 -8.92
CA ASN A 155 0.88 -0.82 -9.81
C ASN A 155 2.20 -0.84 -9.02
N ILE A 156 2.30 -0.01 -7.98
CA ILE A 156 3.45 0.05 -7.08
C ILE A 156 3.62 -1.30 -6.37
N ASN A 157 2.55 -1.83 -5.76
CA ASN A 157 2.59 -3.10 -5.05
C ASN A 157 3.00 -4.28 -5.95
N SER A 158 2.48 -4.31 -7.18
CA SER A 158 2.88 -5.28 -8.19
C SER A 158 4.39 -5.21 -8.48
N LYS A 159 4.96 -4.00 -8.56
CA LYS A 159 6.39 -3.81 -8.80
C LYS A 159 7.23 -4.32 -7.62
N TYR A 160 6.85 -3.98 -6.39
CA TYR A 160 7.49 -4.55 -5.19
C TYR A 160 7.40 -6.09 -5.15
N MET A 161 6.25 -6.67 -5.49
CA MET A 161 6.10 -8.14 -5.54
C MET A 161 7.01 -8.78 -6.60
N ARG A 162 7.18 -8.14 -7.77
CA ARG A 162 8.05 -8.65 -8.85
C ARG A 162 9.53 -8.61 -8.48
N GLU A 163 9.96 -7.52 -7.84
CA GLU A 163 11.37 -7.27 -7.46
C GLU A 163 11.78 -8.02 -6.19
N MET A 164 10.82 -8.43 -5.36
CA MET A 164 11.06 -9.25 -4.18
C MET A 164 11.66 -10.61 -4.51
N SER A 165 12.49 -11.13 -3.60
CA SER A 165 13.01 -12.49 -3.69
C SER A 165 11.88 -13.53 -3.65
N GLU A 166 12.04 -14.59 -4.44
CA GLU A 166 11.04 -15.66 -4.51
C GLU A 166 10.84 -16.34 -3.16
N ALA A 167 11.91 -16.52 -2.37
CA ALA A 167 11.83 -17.08 -1.03
C ALA A 167 10.94 -16.24 -0.10
N ARG A 168 11.08 -14.91 -0.12
CA ARG A 168 10.25 -14.02 0.70
C ARG A 168 8.80 -14.03 0.21
N LEU A 169 8.59 -13.97 -1.10
CA LEU A 169 7.25 -13.98 -1.68
C LEU A 169 6.52 -15.30 -1.38
N LEU A 170 7.22 -16.44 -1.48
CA LEU A 170 6.70 -17.75 -1.15
C LEU A 170 6.29 -17.82 0.33
N HIS A 171 7.12 -17.30 1.24
CA HIS A 171 6.80 -17.27 2.67
C HIS A 171 5.55 -16.41 2.98
N LEU A 172 5.42 -15.25 2.34
CA LEU A 172 4.22 -14.41 2.47
C LEU A 172 2.97 -15.12 1.95
N LEU A 173 3.09 -15.78 0.80
CA LEU A 173 2.01 -16.53 0.19
C LEU A 173 1.59 -17.74 1.03
N GLU A 174 2.55 -18.52 1.55
CA GLU A 174 2.29 -19.63 2.47
C GLU A 174 1.57 -19.15 3.73
N THR A 175 2.06 -18.06 4.34
CA THR A 175 1.43 -17.45 5.52
C THR A 175 0.00 -17.03 5.23
N HIS A 176 -0.26 -16.43 4.07
CA HIS A 176 -1.58 -16.00 3.66
C HIS A 176 -2.51 -17.19 3.40
N LEU A 177 -2.06 -18.21 2.67
CA LEU A 177 -2.81 -19.44 2.41
C LEU A 177 -3.23 -20.11 3.72
N LEU A 178 -2.32 -20.19 4.69
CA LEU A 178 -2.61 -20.79 5.99
C LEU A 178 -3.60 -19.93 6.80
N LYS A 179 -3.32 -18.64 6.99
CA LYS A 179 -4.09 -17.78 7.91
C LYS A 179 -5.44 -17.34 7.36
N ASN A 180 -5.51 -17.04 6.06
CA ASN A 180 -6.68 -16.41 5.45
C ASN A 180 -7.56 -17.44 4.73
N LEU A 181 -6.98 -18.53 4.23
CA LEU A 181 -7.71 -19.54 3.45
C LEU A 181 -7.72 -20.93 4.11
N ASN A 182 -7.05 -21.11 5.25
CA ASN A 182 -6.93 -22.39 5.97
C ASN A 182 -6.37 -23.53 5.08
N VAL A 183 -5.41 -23.19 4.22
CA VAL A 183 -4.75 -24.11 3.29
C VAL A 183 -3.34 -24.42 3.78
N THR A 184 -3.05 -25.70 4.01
CA THR A 184 -1.71 -26.19 4.34
C THR A 184 -1.00 -26.73 3.10
N LEU A 185 0.27 -26.37 2.93
CA LEU A 185 1.12 -26.85 1.84
C LEU A 185 1.94 -28.06 2.31
N ASP A 186 1.69 -29.22 1.69
CA ASP A 186 2.61 -30.35 1.79
C ASP A 186 3.85 -30.11 0.89
N PRO A 187 4.94 -30.89 1.04
CA PRO A 187 6.17 -30.67 0.28
C PRO A 187 5.97 -30.66 -1.25
N ILE A 188 5.02 -31.44 -1.77
CA ILE A 188 4.75 -31.52 -3.22
C ILE A 188 4.05 -30.24 -3.69
N LYS A 189 3.05 -29.75 -2.94
CA LYS A 189 2.37 -28.49 -3.25
C LYS A 189 3.34 -27.30 -3.17
N LEU A 190 4.21 -27.30 -2.17
CA LEU A 190 5.22 -26.26 -2.00
C LEU A 190 6.20 -26.25 -3.18
N GLU A 191 6.69 -27.41 -3.60
CA GLU A 191 7.57 -27.52 -4.77
C GLU A 191 6.90 -27.03 -6.06
N ARG A 192 5.66 -27.45 -6.31
CA ARG A 192 4.87 -26.99 -7.48
C ARG A 192 4.68 -25.47 -7.46
N LEU A 193 4.33 -24.93 -6.31
CA LEU A 193 4.12 -23.50 -6.14
C LEU A 193 5.42 -22.73 -6.38
N ASN A 194 6.54 -23.19 -5.82
CA ASN A 194 7.84 -22.58 -6.02
C ASN A 194 8.24 -22.54 -7.50
N ARG A 195 8.03 -23.64 -8.23
CA ARG A 195 8.30 -23.72 -9.69
C ARG A 195 7.42 -22.77 -10.51
N GLY A 196 6.18 -22.54 -10.08
CA GLY A 196 5.21 -21.69 -10.78
C GLY A 196 5.23 -20.20 -10.39
N LEU A 197 5.85 -19.87 -9.25
CA LEU A 197 5.74 -18.55 -8.62
C LEU A 197 6.24 -17.41 -9.51
N SER A 198 7.35 -17.64 -10.23
CA SER A 198 7.96 -16.67 -11.13
C SER A 198 6.99 -16.16 -12.21
N GLY A 199 6.13 -17.05 -12.74
CA GLY A 199 5.10 -16.69 -13.72
C GLY A 199 3.82 -16.11 -13.11
N LEU A 200 3.48 -16.48 -11.87
CA LEU A 200 2.31 -15.94 -11.18
C LEU A 200 2.53 -14.49 -10.73
N LYS A 201 3.70 -14.17 -10.17
CA LYS A 201 3.99 -12.84 -9.61
C LYS A 201 3.96 -11.71 -10.65
N LEU A 202 4.08 -12.04 -11.94
CA LEU A 202 4.01 -11.06 -13.03
C LEU A 202 2.60 -10.52 -13.27
N ARG A 203 1.57 -11.26 -12.84
CA ARG A 203 0.15 -10.98 -13.14
C ARG A 203 -0.65 -10.52 -11.94
N ALA A 204 -0.19 -10.82 -10.73
CA ALA A 204 -0.87 -10.48 -9.49
C ALA A 204 -0.53 -9.06 -9.03
N LYS A 205 -1.55 -8.33 -8.56
CA LYS A 205 -1.38 -6.98 -8.01
C LYS A 205 -1.11 -6.96 -6.53
N ASN A 206 -1.56 -7.99 -5.81
CA ASN A 206 -1.45 -8.14 -4.37
C ASN A 206 -1.37 -9.64 -3.99
N ILE A 207 -1.11 -9.92 -2.72
CA ILE A 207 -0.97 -11.29 -2.22
C ILE A 207 -2.27 -12.08 -2.36
N ASN A 208 -3.44 -11.45 -2.26
CA ASN A 208 -4.73 -12.14 -2.38
C ASN A 208 -4.95 -12.64 -3.82
N GLU A 209 -4.68 -11.81 -4.83
CA GLU A 209 -4.73 -12.21 -6.24
C GLU A 209 -3.67 -13.27 -6.57
N LEU A 210 -2.48 -13.17 -5.97
CA LEU A 210 -1.44 -14.17 -6.12
C LEU A 210 -1.88 -15.51 -5.54
N ALA A 211 -2.50 -15.51 -4.35
CA ALA A 211 -3.05 -16.71 -3.71
C ALA A 211 -4.17 -17.35 -4.52
N ALA A 212 -5.11 -16.55 -5.04
CA ALA A 212 -6.15 -17.04 -5.93
C ALA A 212 -5.56 -17.71 -7.18
N SER A 213 -4.55 -17.11 -7.79
CA SER A 213 -3.85 -17.67 -8.96
C SER A 213 -3.02 -18.90 -8.63
N ALA A 214 -2.47 -18.98 -7.42
CA ALA A 214 -1.67 -20.09 -6.93
C ALA A 214 -2.48 -21.37 -6.68
N MET A 215 -3.80 -21.26 -6.54
CA MET A 215 -4.66 -22.42 -6.28
C MET A 215 -4.49 -23.55 -7.30
N ILE A 216 -4.19 -23.24 -8.58
CA ILE A 216 -3.96 -24.27 -9.60
C ILE A 216 -2.81 -25.23 -9.26
N TYR A 217 -1.81 -24.79 -8.48
CA TYR A 217 -0.68 -25.63 -8.06
C TYR A 217 -0.96 -26.42 -6.77
N ILE A 218 -2.02 -26.04 -6.06
CA ILE A 218 -2.36 -26.53 -4.71
C ILE A 218 -3.55 -27.49 -4.76
N VAL A 219 -4.48 -27.30 -5.70
CA VAL A 219 -5.70 -28.09 -5.85
C VAL A 219 -5.36 -29.56 -6.08
N SER A 220 -5.94 -30.42 -5.25
CA SER A 220 -5.91 -31.88 -5.42
C SER A 220 -6.91 -32.33 -6.50
N PRO A 221 -6.77 -33.53 -7.08
CA PRO A 221 -7.61 -34.00 -8.18
C PRO A 221 -9.12 -34.05 -7.88
N SER A 222 -9.79 -32.96 -8.22
CA SER A 222 -11.18 -32.80 -8.69
C SER A 222 -11.32 -31.29 -8.93
N ILE A 223 -10.91 -30.83 -10.11
CA ILE A 223 -10.94 -29.39 -10.44
C ILE A 223 -12.41 -28.96 -10.52
N ASN A 224 -12.80 -27.99 -9.69
CA ASN A 224 -14.10 -27.35 -9.80
C ASN A 224 -14.15 -26.56 -11.11
N MET A 225 -15.04 -26.97 -12.01
CA MET A 225 -15.29 -26.25 -13.26
C MET A 225 -16.30 -25.14 -13.00
N ASP A 226 -16.00 -23.93 -13.48
CA ASP A 226 -16.98 -22.86 -13.56
C ASP A 226 -17.78 -22.97 -14.88
N GLU A 227 -18.85 -22.17 -15.03
CA GLU A 227 -19.70 -22.18 -16.23
C GLU A 227 -18.90 -21.92 -17.51
N LYS A 228 -17.85 -21.11 -17.44
CA LYS A 228 -16.99 -20.81 -18.59
C LYS A 228 -16.15 -22.02 -18.97
N ALA A 229 -15.53 -22.68 -18.00
CA ALA A 229 -14.77 -23.91 -18.20
C ALA A 229 -15.66 -25.02 -18.78
N ASP A 230 -16.87 -25.20 -18.25
CA ASP A 230 -17.82 -26.18 -18.79
C ASP A 230 -18.25 -25.84 -20.22
N SER A 231 -18.42 -24.55 -20.55
CA SER A 231 -18.82 -24.13 -21.90
C SER A 231 -17.76 -24.44 -22.97
N ILE A 232 -16.47 -24.42 -22.61
CA ILE A 232 -15.36 -24.72 -23.54
C ILE A 232 -14.97 -26.19 -23.57
N LEU A 233 -15.42 -26.99 -22.60
CA LEU A 233 -15.14 -28.43 -22.50
C LEU A 233 -16.25 -29.27 -23.18
N SER A 234 -16.46 -29.00 -24.47
CA SER A 234 -17.32 -29.82 -25.34
C SER A 234 -16.84 -31.27 -25.42
N LYS A 235 -17.66 -32.16 -25.98
CA LYS A 235 -17.28 -33.56 -26.20
C LYS A 235 -15.98 -33.67 -27.01
N ASP A 236 -15.85 -32.87 -28.07
CA ASP A 236 -14.68 -32.86 -28.94
C ASP A 236 -13.45 -32.29 -28.23
N ALA A 237 -13.61 -31.21 -27.45
CA ALA A 237 -12.52 -30.66 -26.64
C ALA A 237 -12.01 -31.67 -25.60
N ARG A 238 -12.91 -32.42 -24.95
CA ARG A 238 -12.54 -33.50 -24.02
C ARG A 238 -11.81 -34.63 -24.73
N GLN A 239 -12.21 -34.98 -25.95
CA GLN A 239 -11.52 -35.98 -26.75
C GLN A 239 -10.14 -35.51 -27.18
N LEU A 240 -10.00 -34.24 -27.56
CA LEU A 240 -8.71 -33.60 -27.90
C LEU A 240 -7.75 -33.62 -26.70
N ILE A 241 -8.22 -33.20 -25.52
CA ILE A 241 -7.43 -33.24 -24.28
C ILE A 241 -7.03 -34.68 -23.93
N ARG A 242 -7.92 -35.66 -24.13
CA ARG A 242 -7.60 -37.08 -23.92
C ARG A 242 -6.51 -37.57 -24.87
N GLY A 243 -6.50 -37.10 -26.12
CA GLY A 243 -5.48 -37.43 -27.11
C GLY A 243 -4.08 -36.94 -26.74
N LEU A 244 -3.97 -35.88 -25.93
CA LEU A 244 -2.68 -35.36 -25.43
C LEU A 244 -2.03 -36.26 -24.37
N LEU A 245 -2.75 -37.22 -23.78
CA LEU A 245 -2.20 -38.08 -22.72
C LEU A 245 -1.05 -38.96 -23.22
N GLU A 246 -1.17 -39.50 -24.43
CA GLU A 246 -0.13 -40.38 -25.00
C GLU A 246 1.15 -39.60 -25.33
N PRO A 247 1.12 -38.50 -26.11
CA PRO A 247 2.31 -37.69 -26.37
C PRO A 247 3.00 -37.17 -25.11
N PHE A 248 2.23 -36.78 -24.08
CA PHE A 248 2.82 -36.33 -22.82
C PHE A 248 3.40 -37.47 -21.97
N ASN A 249 2.91 -38.70 -22.09
CA ASN A 249 3.51 -39.86 -21.41
C ASN A 249 4.82 -40.31 -22.06
N GLU A 250 5.05 -39.97 -23.34
CA GLU A 250 6.29 -40.26 -24.07
C GLU A 250 7.41 -39.25 -23.79
N LEU A 251 7.07 -38.09 -23.19
CA LEU A 251 8.06 -37.09 -22.83
C LEU A 251 9.03 -37.60 -21.76
N THR A 252 10.31 -37.60 -22.10
CA THR A 252 11.38 -37.94 -21.16
C THR A 252 11.75 -36.77 -20.27
N ASN A 253 11.66 -35.51 -20.76
CA ASN A 253 11.89 -34.33 -19.94
C ASN A 253 10.66 -33.42 -19.86
N TRP A 254 10.21 -33.16 -18.62
CA TRP A 254 9.09 -32.26 -18.37
C TRP A 254 9.54 -30.79 -18.31
N ASN A 255 9.92 -30.23 -19.46
CA ASN A 255 10.38 -28.85 -19.62
C ASN A 255 9.51 -28.06 -20.62
N LYS A 256 9.60 -26.72 -20.57
CA LYS A 256 8.78 -25.82 -21.38
C LYS A 256 8.90 -26.09 -22.89
N THR A 257 10.13 -26.26 -23.38
CA THR A 257 10.41 -26.41 -24.81
C THR A 257 9.78 -27.67 -25.37
N GLU A 258 10.01 -28.82 -24.73
CA GLU A 258 9.47 -30.11 -25.19
C GLU A 258 7.95 -30.16 -25.08
N ILE A 259 7.36 -29.57 -24.04
CA ILE A 259 5.90 -29.44 -23.91
C ILE A 259 5.32 -28.60 -25.06
N GLU A 260 5.93 -27.46 -25.39
CA GLU A 260 5.47 -26.59 -26.48
C GLU A 260 5.59 -27.28 -27.86
N GLU A 261 6.67 -28.01 -28.11
CA GLU A 261 6.86 -28.78 -29.36
C GLU A 261 5.85 -29.92 -29.48
N THR A 262 5.61 -30.65 -28.40
CA THR A 262 4.61 -31.74 -28.37
C THR A 262 3.21 -31.22 -28.68
N LEU A 263 2.84 -30.09 -28.06
CA LEU A 263 1.55 -29.45 -28.32
C LEU A 263 1.41 -28.97 -29.77
N LYS A 264 2.48 -28.40 -30.35
CA LYS A 264 2.48 -27.97 -31.77
C LYS A 264 2.31 -29.15 -32.71
N ASN A 265 3.07 -30.23 -32.50
CA ASN A 265 3.03 -31.42 -33.33
C ASN A 265 1.68 -32.13 -33.26
N PHE A 266 1.03 -32.13 -32.10
CA PHE A 266 -0.31 -32.69 -31.93
C PHE A 266 -1.41 -31.87 -32.63
N ALA A 267 -1.20 -30.56 -32.79
CA ALA A 267 -2.18 -29.66 -33.39
C ALA A 267 -2.11 -29.58 -34.93
N THR A 268 -1.01 -30.07 -35.53
CA THR A 268 -0.79 -30.18 -36.99
C THR A 268 -1.17 -31.55 -37.51
#